data_AF-A0A940XA63-F1
#
_entry.id   AF-A0A940XA63-F1
#
_cell.length_a   1.000
_cell.length_b   1.000
_cell.length_c   1.000
_cell.angle_alpha   90.00
_cell.angle_beta   90.00
_cell.angle_gamma   90.00
#
_symmetry.space_group_name_H-M   'P 1'
#
loop_
_entity.id
_entity.type
_entity.pdbx_description
1 polymer ?
#
loop_
_entity_poly.entity_id
_entity_poly.type
_entity_poly.pdbx_seq_one_letter_code
_entity_poly.pdbx_strand_id
1 'polypeptide(L)'
;MTNKIIKYTIILATIILWSCEKESVQDSSTQGTKPIATKYLNAEELPSEFQNYFIQNNANNSAKSNSNGTNLSSAIFTKHDIISMTDDKNITNYSISFYYPNTPENIFYNLVINVLPTGEHSTYIFKYICNPENFENFKAHNFDFNYFVGVTEISLASSPSNSTLTSKINSGDDDCPKIYIPTNNSGTNSGTGVPAGSGGSGSSGSPGYNTSVPGYNAPGHTGGSSPGPSTGGSGGHNHSNCYGSNGQFWYFAGDVRPPHSHTEKNANDCPDLVPPSGNVPVNTMPMIKVLGKELALSSTQIAFLRDRADVMNAVNQFMEENSFSYNSKEFMSKLLVEIINNPNLRFDINASFRSPMNIERSTITNATPEGKKFNEIYDTLTNSPKFKELFMDMFGADILLGNYRHNVKFELADAVYDEKDPTKEINGSTIYDPNLLYLVIKINKKILNNSIMGQTKIENARTIIHEFIHAYLFTVTNNPIIGPTDIVSLFNKKYPNANEQHNFMTNNMVPTMQTILSQIRDLITTPSNRVKLEAYTMHPTANPLTSEPFNWDNYYKYISLAGLQGTNSFTQNFPDGSDRYSLYKQYINAGNNELDR
;
A
#
# COMPACT_ATOMS: atom_id res chain seq x y z
N MET A 1 38.11 -41.95 30.87
CA MET A 1 38.04 -43.22 30.13
C MET A 1 36.57 -43.59 29.97
N THR A 2 35.95 -43.18 28.87
CA THR A 2 35.65 -43.97 27.66
C THR A 2 34.66 -45.12 27.86
N ASN A 3 33.60 -45.04 27.04
CA ASN A 3 32.73 -46.07 26.45
C ASN A 3 31.34 -46.27 27.08
N LYS A 4 30.22 -45.92 26.41
CA LYS A 4 29.66 -46.26 25.08
C LYS A 4 28.80 -47.55 25.09
N ILE A 5 27.68 -47.45 24.35
CA ILE A 5 26.81 -48.49 23.72
C ILE A 5 25.55 -48.82 24.54
N ILE A 6 24.33 -48.38 24.19
CA ILE A 6 23.47 -48.53 22.97
C ILE A 6 22.67 -49.86 22.96
N LYS A 7 21.39 -49.75 22.52
CA LYS A 7 20.35 -50.75 22.14
C LYS A 7 19.27 -50.92 23.23
N TYR A 8 17.97 -50.71 23.00
CA TYR A 8 17.08 -50.88 21.84
C TYR A 8 16.01 -49.76 21.83
N THR A 9 15.65 -49.06 20.75
CA THR A 9 15.02 -49.51 19.48
C THR A 9 13.61 -50.08 19.68
N ILE A 10 12.60 -49.21 19.61
CA ILE A 10 11.29 -49.52 19.03
C ILE A 10 11.08 -48.55 17.85
N ILE A 11 11.13 -49.16 16.66
CA ILE A 11 10.91 -48.66 15.31
C ILE A 11 9.41 -48.90 15.04
N LEU A 12 8.62 -47.86 14.74
CA LEU A 12 8.20 -47.43 13.39
C LEU A 12 6.84 -48.01 12.99
N ALA A 13 6.14 -47.26 12.13
CA ALA A 13 4.80 -47.45 11.55
C ALA A 13 3.68 -46.83 12.40
N THR A 14 2.96 -45.78 11.98
CA THR A 14 2.64 -45.19 10.66
C THR A 14 1.88 -43.88 11.04
N ILE A 15 1.92 -42.71 10.40
CA ILE A 15 1.64 -42.35 9.00
C ILE A 15 2.27 -40.96 8.76
N ILE A 16 3.39 -40.93 8.04
CA ILE A 16 3.73 -39.83 7.13
C ILE A 16 3.04 -40.22 5.82
N LEU A 17 2.00 -39.48 5.45
CA LEU A 17 1.50 -39.42 4.08
C LEU A 17 1.09 -37.97 3.84
N TRP A 18 1.98 -37.24 3.17
CA TRP A 18 1.71 -36.31 2.06
C TRP A 18 3.07 -35.99 1.40
N SER A 19 3.70 -37.06 0.90
CA SER A 19 4.62 -37.02 -0.23
C SER A 19 3.98 -37.89 -1.30
N CYS A 20 3.42 -37.24 -2.33
CA CYS A 20 3.07 -37.93 -3.56
C CYS A 20 4.37 -38.27 -4.29
N GLU A 21 4.74 -39.55 -4.31
CA GLU A 21 5.56 -40.08 -5.39
C GLU A 21 4.68 -40.31 -6.62
N LYS A 22 5.17 -39.79 -7.74
CA LYS A 22 4.66 -40.01 -9.09
C LYS A 22 4.74 -41.50 -9.43
N GLU A 23 3.60 -42.09 -9.76
CA GLU A 23 3.57 -43.25 -10.65
C GLU A 23 4.15 -42.88 -12.02
N SER A 24 5.12 -43.66 -12.49
CA SER A 24 5.53 -43.66 -13.89
C SER A 24 4.50 -44.48 -14.69
N VAL A 25 3.43 -43.81 -15.12
CA VAL A 25 2.56 -44.31 -16.17
C VAL A 25 3.37 -44.21 -17.47
N GLN A 26 3.56 -45.34 -18.13
CA GLN A 26 4.06 -45.41 -19.49
C GLN A 26 2.92 -45.00 -20.42
N ASP A 27 2.61 -43.71 -20.40
CA ASP A 27 1.67 -43.07 -21.29
C ASP A 27 2.29 -42.95 -22.68
N SER A 28 1.48 -43.30 -23.67
CA SER A 28 1.76 -43.01 -25.07
C SER A 28 1.93 -41.50 -25.18
N SER A 29 3.14 -41.05 -25.53
CA SER A 29 3.51 -39.65 -25.61
C SER A 29 2.68 -38.94 -26.69
N THR A 30 1.49 -38.47 -26.32
CA THR A 30 0.94 -37.27 -26.92
C THR A 30 1.88 -36.14 -26.52
N GLN A 31 2.46 -35.44 -27.50
CA GLN A 31 3.28 -34.26 -27.27
C GLN A 31 2.43 -33.22 -26.52
N GLY A 32 2.50 -33.25 -25.18
CA GLY A 32 1.87 -32.25 -24.34
C GLY A 32 2.48 -30.90 -24.67
N THR A 33 1.67 -29.99 -25.19
CA THR A 33 2.03 -28.60 -25.44
C THR A 33 2.71 -28.03 -24.21
N LYS A 34 3.95 -27.56 -24.38
CA LYS A 34 4.76 -26.93 -23.32
C LYS A 34 3.89 -25.84 -22.66
N PRO A 35 3.75 -25.84 -21.32
CA PRO A 35 2.91 -24.86 -20.65
C PRO A 35 3.43 -23.45 -20.94
N ILE A 36 2.51 -22.53 -21.26
CA ILE A 36 2.80 -21.11 -21.46
C ILE A 36 3.43 -20.58 -20.17
N ALA A 37 4.66 -20.10 -20.25
CA ALA A 37 5.38 -19.59 -19.09
C ALA A 37 5.16 -18.07 -18.99
N THR A 38 4.63 -17.62 -17.85
CA THR A 38 4.48 -16.19 -17.54
C THR A 38 5.45 -15.83 -16.41
N LYS A 39 6.14 -14.70 -16.55
CA LYS A 39 7.07 -14.16 -15.56
C LYS A 39 6.80 -12.66 -15.38
N TYR A 40 6.73 -12.22 -14.13
CA TYR A 40 6.77 -10.80 -13.78
C TYR A 40 8.22 -10.32 -13.67
N LEU A 41 8.49 -9.15 -14.23
CA LEU A 41 9.81 -8.56 -14.34
C LEU A 41 9.80 -7.10 -13.84
N ASN A 42 10.92 -6.68 -13.30
CA ASN A 42 11.27 -5.27 -13.20
C ASN A 42 12.01 -4.80 -14.46
N ALA A 43 12.07 -3.47 -14.67
CA ALA A 43 12.75 -2.87 -15.80
C ALA A 43 14.23 -3.29 -15.87
N GLU A 44 14.89 -3.46 -14.73
CA GLU A 44 16.30 -3.89 -14.64
C GLU A 44 16.50 -5.36 -15.06
N GLU A 45 15.45 -6.17 -15.07
CA GLU A 45 15.49 -7.57 -15.50
C GLU A 45 15.20 -7.75 -17.01
N LEU A 46 14.81 -6.68 -17.71
CA LEU A 46 14.63 -6.73 -19.16
C LEU A 46 15.97 -6.85 -19.88
N PRO A 47 16.01 -7.45 -21.09
CA PRO A 47 17.14 -7.31 -22.00
C PRO A 47 17.60 -5.86 -22.13
N SER A 48 18.91 -5.64 -22.09
CA SER A 48 19.54 -4.31 -22.01
C SER A 48 19.07 -3.34 -23.10
N GLU A 49 18.81 -3.85 -24.29
CA GLU A 49 18.28 -3.13 -25.45
C GLU A 49 16.87 -2.57 -25.21
N PHE A 50 16.08 -3.20 -24.34
CA PHE A 50 14.73 -2.76 -23.97
C PHE A 50 14.75 -1.88 -22.71
N GLN A 51 15.82 -1.90 -21.92
CA GLN A 51 15.96 -0.99 -20.77
C GLN A 51 16.00 0.49 -21.21
N ASN A 52 16.40 0.76 -22.45
CA ASN A 52 16.42 2.10 -23.05
C ASN A 52 15.04 2.78 -23.12
N TYR A 53 13.94 2.02 -23.03
CA TYR A 53 12.60 2.59 -22.90
C TYR A 53 12.39 3.30 -21.54
N PHE A 54 13.20 3.01 -20.52
CA PHE A 54 13.09 3.56 -19.15
C PHE A 54 14.18 4.58 -18.78
N ILE A 55 15.32 4.56 -19.46
CA ILE A 55 16.51 5.41 -19.15
C ILE A 55 16.31 6.89 -19.56
N GLN A 56 15.14 7.26 -20.07
CA GLN A 56 14.92 8.58 -20.66
C GLN A 56 14.82 9.68 -19.59
N ASN A 57 15.78 10.62 -19.60
CA ASN A 57 15.71 11.88 -18.84
C ASN A 57 14.38 12.57 -19.19
N ASN A 58 13.57 12.88 -18.17
CA ASN A 58 12.17 13.36 -18.23
C ASN A 58 11.86 14.56 -19.18
N ALA A 59 12.82 15.14 -19.88
CA ALA A 59 12.68 16.38 -20.64
C ALA A 59 12.20 16.23 -22.09
N ASN A 60 12.37 15.08 -22.76
CA ASN A 60 12.25 15.03 -24.24
C ASN A 60 11.18 14.08 -24.80
N ASN A 61 10.35 13.43 -23.98
CA ASN A 61 9.36 12.45 -24.44
C ASN A 61 8.04 13.04 -24.95
N SER A 62 8.06 14.21 -25.59
CA SER A 62 6.86 14.73 -26.24
C SER A 62 6.60 13.92 -27.51
N ALA A 63 5.56 13.09 -27.52
CA ALA A 63 4.99 12.65 -28.78
C ALA A 63 4.46 13.90 -29.51
N LYS A 64 4.94 14.18 -30.73
CA LYS A 64 4.44 15.31 -31.52
C LYS A 64 3.29 14.81 -32.38
N SER A 65 2.08 15.30 -32.11
CA SER A 65 0.93 15.10 -32.98
C SER A 65 1.03 16.11 -34.14
N ASN A 66 1.61 15.71 -35.28
CA ASN A 66 1.72 16.49 -36.52
C ASN A 66 2.47 17.84 -36.44
N SER A 67 2.79 18.39 -37.62
CA SER A 67 3.65 19.57 -37.86
C SER A 67 3.22 20.87 -37.19
N ASN A 68 2.02 20.93 -36.59
CA ASN A 68 1.49 22.10 -35.87
C ASN A 68 0.97 21.78 -34.45
N GLY A 69 1.15 20.57 -33.92
CA GLY A 69 0.43 20.13 -32.72
C GLY A 69 1.13 20.41 -31.39
N THR A 70 0.30 20.74 -30.40
CA THR A 70 0.62 20.82 -28.98
C THR A 70 1.49 19.64 -28.52
N ASN A 71 2.57 19.92 -27.80
CA ASN A 71 3.40 18.89 -27.18
C ASN A 71 2.51 17.95 -26.37
N LEU A 72 2.44 16.66 -26.76
CA LEU A 72 1.77 15.68 -25.92
C LEU A 72 2.56 15.55 -24.61
N SER A 73 1.82 15.32 -23.54
CA SER A 73 2.41 14.94 -22.26
C SER A 73 3.31 13.72 -22.47
N SER A 74 4.46 13.68 -21.79
CA SER A 74 5.36 12.53 -21.88
C SER A 74 4.68 11.24 -21.43
N ALA A 75 4.88 10.15 -22.17
CA ALA A 75 4.46 8.81 -21.75
C ALA A 75 5.20 8.44 -20.45
N ILE A 76 4.48 7.91 -19.47
CA ILE A 76 5.00 7.45 -18.19
C ILE A 76 4.90 5.93 -18.16
N PHE A 77 6.04 5.25 -18.33
CA PHE A 77 6.14 3.78 -18.28
C PHE A 77 6.19 3.26 -16.84
N THR A 78 5.59 2.10 -16.59
CA THR A 78 5.76 1.36 -15.33
C THR A 78 7.08 0.60 -15.36
N LYS A 79 7.94 0.83 -14.36
CA LYS A 79 9.22 0.09 -14.23
C LYS A 79 9.07 -1.26 -13.55
N HIS A 80 7.88 -1.55 -13.03
CA HIS A 80 7.55 -2.76 -12.30
C HIS A 80 6.34 -3.42 -12.98
N ASP A 81 6.06 -4.67 -12.59
CA ASP A 81 4.96 -5.49 -13.09
C ASP A 81 4.99 -5.67 -14.62
N ILE A 82 6.18 -5.69 -15.20
CA ILE A 82 6.36 -5.96 -16.62
C ILE A 82 6.09 -7.45 -16.84
N ILE A 83 5.17 -7.78 -17.72
CA ILE A 83 4.77 -9.17 -17.93
C ILE A 83 5.55 -9.71 -19.12
N SER A 84 6.29 -10.78 -18.90
CA SER A 84 6.94 -11.57 -19.95
C SER A 84 6.21 -12.90 -20.12
N MET A 85 5.85 -13.23 -21.36
CA MET A 85 5.19 -14.48 -21.69
C MET A 85 5.92 -15.16 -22.83
N THR A 86 6.35 -16.41 -22.63
CA THR A 86 6.98 -17.24 -23.66
C THR A 86 6.05 -18.39 -24.04
N ASP A 87 5.72 -18.49 -25.32
CA ASP A 87 4.86 -19.56 -25.84
C ASP A 87 5.64 -20.86 -26.15
N ASP A 88 4.93 -21.87 -26.65
CA ASP A 88 5.48 -23.16 -27.02
C ASP A 88 6.43 -23.10 -28.24
N LYS A 89 6.36 -22.02 -29.03
CA LYS A 89 7.26 -21.72 -30.15
C LYS A 89 8.49 -20.92 -29.71
N ASN A 90 8.67 -20.67 -28.42
CA ASN A 90 9.71 -19.80 -27.85
C ASN A 90 9.64 -18.34 -28.32
N ILE A 91 8.47 -17.86 -28.75
CA ILE A 91 8.23 -16.44 -28.97
C ILE A 91 7.97 -15.81 -27.61
N THR A 92 8.69 -14.74 -27.29
CA THR A 92 8.56 -14.02 -26.01
C THR A 92 7.96 -12.65 -26.23
N ASN A 93 6.83 -12.37 -25.59
CA ASN A 93 6.22 -11.04 -25.55
C ASN A 93 6.47 -10.40 -24.18
N TYR A 94 7.02 -9.18 -24.19
CA TYR A 94 7.09 -8.32 -23.02
C TYR A 94 6.01 -7.26 -23.13
N SER A 95 5.20 -7.08 -22.08
CA SER A 95 4.14 -6.09 -22.02
C SER A 95 4.41 -5.10 -20.89
N ILE A 96 4.69 -3.86 -21.27
CA ILE A 96 5.07 -2.77 -20.39
C ILE A 96 3.93 -1.75 -20.37
N SER A 97 3.27 -1.60 -19.22
CA SER A 97 2.19 -0.61 -19.09
C SER A 97 2.74 0.81 -19.15
N PHE A 98 2.02 1.73 -19.79
CA PHE A 98 2.31 3.14 -19.71
C PHE A 98 1.03 3.97 -19.79
N TYR A 99 1.12 5.24 -19.42
CA TYR A 99 0.01 6.16 -19.55
C TYR A 99 0.49 7.58 -19.80
N TYR A 100 -0.41 8.42 -20.33
CA TYR A 100 -0.23 9.86 -20.37
C TYR A 100 -0.99 10.48 -19.19
N PRO A 101 -0.46 11.53 -18.51
CA PRO A 101 -1.10 12.17 -17.37
C PRO A 101 -2.59 12.52 -17.54
N ASN A 102 -3.01 12.89 -18.76
CA ASN A 102 -4.39 13.28 -19.07
C ASN A 102 -5.21 12.15 -19.73
N THR A 103 -4.73 10.91 -19.69
CA THR A 103 -5.45 9.76 -20.26
C THR A 103 -6.71 9.49 -19.45
N PRO A 104 -7.90 9.41 -20.07
CA PRO A 104 -9.14 8.97 -19.41
C PRO A 104 -8.94 7.66 -18.65
N GLU A 105 -9.62 7.47 -17.52
CA GLU A 105 -9.37 6.32 -16.63
C GLU A 105 -9.63 4.97 -17.30
N ASN A 106 -10.60 4.93 -18.22
CA ASN A 106 -10.99 3.78 -19.02
C ASN A 106 -10.05 3.50 -20.21
N ILE A 107 -8.96 4.25 -20.38
CA ILE A 107 -7.97 4.03 -21.44
C ILE A 107 -6.64 3.56 -20.86
N PHE A 108 -6.10 2.48 -21.43
CA PHE A 108 -4.87 1.82 -21.00
C PHE A 108 -3.92 1.65 -22.18
N TYR A 109 -2.62 1.81 -21.96
CA TYR A 109 -1.62 1.58 -23.00
C TYR A 109 -0.59 0.55 -22.57
N ASN A 110 -0.20 -0.33 -23.48
CA ASN A 110 0.89 -1.29 -23.28
C ASN A 110 1.88 -1.17 -24.44
N LEU A 111 3.16 -1.04 -24.12
CA LEU A 111 4.24 -1.25 -25.07
C LEU A 111 4.54 -2.75 -25.09
N VAL A 112 4.26 -3.39 -26.21
CA VAL A 112 4.47 -4.81 -26.43
C VAL A 112 5.72 -5.01 -27.28
N ILE A 113 6.72 -5.68 -26.72
CA ILE A 113 7.95 -6.06 -27.42
C ILE A 113 7.85 -7.55 -27.73
N ASN A 114 7.65 -7.87 -29.01
CA ASN A 114 7.56 -9.24 -29.50
C ASN A 114 8.95 -9.70 -29.96
N VAL A 115 9.49 -10.73 -29.33
CA VAL A 115 10.81 -11.30 -29.62
C VAL A 115 10.64 -12.71 -30.18
N LEU A 116 11.07 -12.88 -31.43
CA LEU A 116 11.06 -14.17 -32.12
C LEU A 116 12.19 -15.08 -31.60
N PRO A 117 12.12 -16.40 -31.84
CA PRO A 117 13.19 -17.33 -31.46
C PRO A 117 14.56 -17.02 -32.09
N THR A 118 14.56 -16.27 -33.20
CA THR A 118 15.75 -15.77 -33.89
C THR A 118 16.45 -14.62 -33.15
N GLY A 119 15.79 -14.02 -32.16
CA GLY A 119 16.23 -12.80 -31.48
C GLY A 119 15.77 -11.51 -32.17
N GLU A 120 15.18 -11.60 -33.37
CA GLU A 120 14.52 -10.47 -34.02
C GLU A 120 13.33 -10.01 -33.20
N HIS A 121 13.11 -8.71 -33.12
CA HIS A 121 12.00 -8.16 -32.36
C HIS A 121 11.27 -7.05 -33.09
N SER A 122 9.98 -6.95 -32.79
CA SER A 122 9.09 -5.87 -33.22
C SER A 122 8.44 -5.24 -31.99
N THR A 123 8.13 -3.95 -32.07
CA THR A 123 7.52 -3.21 -30.96
C THR A 123 6.18 -2.63 -31.38
N TYR A 124 5.20 -2.78 -30.51
CA TYR A 124 3.82 -2.37 -30.73
C TYR A 124 3.33 -1.54 -29.55
N ILE A 125 2.43 -0.59 -29.82
CA ILE A 125 1.61 0.05 -28.81
C ILE A 125 0.22 -0.53 -28.93
N PHE A 126 -0.24 -1.12 -27.85
CA PHE A 126 -1.62 -1.52 -27.66
C PHE A 126 -2.31 -0.44 -26.85
N LYS A 127 -3.49 0.01 -27.29
CA LYS A 127 -4.36 0.92 -26.57
C LYS A 127 -5.71 0.25 -26.37
N TYR A 128 -6.09 0.08 -25.11
CA TYR A 128 -7.35 -0.51 -24.71
C TYR A 128 -8.29 0.60 -24.25
N ILE A 129 -9.48 0.69 -24.82
CA ILE A 129 -10.51 1.66 -24.48
C ILE A 129 -11.70 0.90 -23.93
N CYS A 130 -11.84 0.82 -22.61
CA CYS A 130 -12.99 0.21 -21.96
C CYS A 130 -14.22 1.12 -22.11
N ASN A 131 -15.36 0.54 -22.40
CA ASN A 131 -16.63 1.25 -22.44
C ASN A 131 -16.92 1.89 -21.07
N PRO A 132 -17.25 3.19 -21.00
CA PRO A 132 -17.49 3.88 -19.73
C PRO A 132 -18.52 3.18 -18.83
N GLU A 133 -19.58 2.62 -19.41
CA GLU A 133 -20.64 1.90 -18.70
C GLU A 133 -20.21 0.55 -18.10
N ASN A 134 -19.11 -0.03 -18.58
CA ASN A 134 -18.55 -1.29 -18.07
C ASN A 134 -17.30 -1.10 -17.22
N PHE A 135 -16.75 0.13 -17.17
CA PHE A 135 -15.49 0.41 -16.49
C PHE A 135 -15.53 0.11 -14.99
N GLU A 136 -16.61 0.46 -14.29
CA GLU A 136 -16.73 0.15 -12.85
C GLU A 136 -16.77 -1.36 -12.59
N ASN A 137 -17.42 -2.14 -13.46
CA ASN A 137 -17.41 -3.59 -13.35
C ASN A 137 -16.01 -4.16 -13.61
N PHE A 138 -15.30 -3.63 -14.59
CA PHE A 138 -13.92 -4.01 -14.88
C PHE A 138 -12.98 -3.69 -13.70
N LYS A 139 -13.12 -2.49 -13.11
CA LYS A 139 -12.40 -2.05 -11.91
C LYS A 139 -12.71 -2.92 -10.69
N ALA A 140 -13.97 -3.26 -10.46
CA ALA A 140 -14.40 -4.12 -9.34
C ALA A 140 -13.84 -5.55 -9.42
N HIS A 141 -13.43 -6.00 -10.60
CA HIS A 141 -12.78 -7.29 -10.82
C HIS A 141 -11.26 -7.14 -11.05
N ASN A 142 -10.65 -6.13 -10.43
CA ASN A 142 -9.20 -5.87 -10.47
C ASN A 142 -8.64 -5.80 -11.90
N PHE A 143 -9.43 -5.24 -12.82
CA PHE A 143 -9.08 -5.12 -14.23
C PHE A 143 -8.74 -6.46 -14.91
N ASP A 144 -9.36 -7.56 -14.46
CA ASP A 144 -9.36 -8.83 -15.18
C ASP A 144 -10.09 -8.66 -16.50
N PHE A 145 -9.36 -8.83 -17.61
CA PHE A 145 -9.87 -8.63 -18.98
C PHE A 145 -11.08 -9.51 -19.31
N ASN A 146 -11.39 -10.54 -18.51
CA ASN A 146 -12.68 -11.25 -18.58
C ASN A 146 -13.89 -10.33 -18.43
N TYR A 147 -13.70 -9.18 -17.79
CA TYR A 147 -14.71 -8.16 -17.55
C TYR A 147 -14.46 -6.90 -18.41
N PHE A 148 -13.46 -6.92 -19.29
CA PHE A 148 -13.19 -5.83 -20.22
C PHE A 148 -14.20 -5.88 -21.37
N VAL A 149 -14.98 -4.82 -21.50
CA VAL A 149 -15.84 -4.56 -22.66
C VAL A 149 -15.35 -3.26 -23.28
N GLY A 150 -14.89 -3.29 -24.53
CA GLY A 150 -14.23 -2.14 -25.14
C GLY A 150 -13.58 -2.40 -26.49
N VAL A 151 -12.74 -1.46 -26.91
CA VAL A 151 -11.99 -1.50 -28.18
C VAL A 151 -10.49 -1.66 -27.90
N THR A 152 -9.80 -2.43 -28.73
CA THR A 152 -8.33 -2.49 -28.75
C THR A 152 -7.81 -1.90 -30.06
N GLU A 153 -6.92 -0.92 -29.95
CA GLU A 153 -6.16 -0.35 -31.07
C GLU A 153 -4.70 -0.82 -30.99
N ILE A 154 -4.11 -1.17 -32.13
CA ILE A 154 -2.71 -1.61 -32.22
C ILE A 154 -1.97 -0.67 -33.18
N SER A 155 -0.73 -0.31 -32.86
CA SER A 155 0.15 0.43 -33.76
C SER A 155 1.59 -0.02 -33.66
N LEU A 156 2.33 0.01 -34.76
CA LEU A 156 3.77 -0.21 -34.77
C LEU A 156 4.49 0.96 -34.08
N ALA A 157 5.35 0.63 -33.11
CA ALA A 157 6.27 1.56 -32.50
C ALA A 157 7.66 1.37 -33.11
N SER A 158 8.30 2.47 -33.51
CA SER A 158 9.70 2.41 -33.88
C SER A 158 10.56 2.38 -32.62
N SER A 159 11.62 1.55 -32.63
CA SER A 159 12.64 1.56 -31.59
C SER A 159 13.18 2.99 -31.39
N PRO A 160 13.33 3.47 -30.15
CA PRO A 160 13.71 4.84 -29.86
C PRO A 160 15.20 5.05 -30.19
N SER A 161 15.52 5.28 -31.46
CA SER A 161 16.88 5.62 -31.87
C SER A 161 17.35 6.96 -31.28
N ASN A 162 16.42 7.85 -30.90
CA ASN A 162 16.67 9.19 -30.35
C ASN A 162 15.78 9.52 -29.13
N SER A 163 15.55 8.57 -28.22
CA SER A 163 14.82 8.81 -26.95
C SER A 163 13.35 9.24 -27.02
N THR A 164 12.71 9.28 -28.19
CA THR A 164 11.26 9.54 -28.31
C THR A 164 10.52 8.31 -28.82
N LEU A 165 9.48 7.90 -28.09
CA LEU A 165 8.52 6.93 -28.59
C LEU A 165 7.66 7.61 -29.67
N THR A 166 8.03 7.40 -30.93
CA THR A 166 7.23 7.81 -32.07
C THR A 166 6.46 6.60 -32.59
N SER A 167 5.14 6.68 -32.65
CA SER A 167 4.41 5.88 -33.63
C SER A 167 4.84 6.38 -35.01
N LYS A 168 5.12 5.49 -35.95
CA LYS A 168 5.40 5.91 -37.33
C LYS A 168 4.13 6.56 -37.89
N ILE A 169 4.10 7.88 -37.90
CA ILE A 169 3.16 8.67 -38.68
C ILE A 169 3.83 8.83 -40.03
N ASN A 170 3.44 8.04 -41.03
CA ASN A 170 3.82 8.37 -42.40
C ASN A 170 3.20 9.73 -42.71
N SER A 171 4.05 10.75 -42.84
CA SER A 171 3.63 12.11 -43.12
C SER A 171 3.24 12.22 -44.60
N GLY A 172 1.98 11.92 -44.89
CA GLY A 172 1.34 12.17 -46.18
C GLY A 172 0.05 11.36 -46.29
N ASP A 173 -1.10 12.03 -46.22
CA ASP A 173 -2.46 11.56 -46.58
C ASP A 173 -2.78 10.05 -46.45
N ASP A 174 -2.22 9.35 -45.45
CA ASP A 174 -2.45 7.93 -45.23
C ASP A 174 -3.78 7.75 -44.46
N ASP A 175 -4.71 6.99 -45.05
CA ASP A 175 -6.02 6.59 -44.50
C ASP A 175 -5.90 5.56 -43.35
N CYS A 176 -4.69 5.32 -42.85
CA CYS A 176 -4.42 4.30 -41.85
C CYS A 176 -4.81 4.75 -40.42
N PRO A 177 -5.29 3.82 -39.58
CA PRO A 177 -5.80 4.14 -38.25
C PRO A 177 -4.74 4.85 -37.40
N LYS A 178 -5.10 6.07 -36.99
CA LYS A 178 -4.29 6.93 -36.13
C LYS A 178 -4.63 6.59 -34.68
N ILE A 179 -3.64 6.34 -33.83
CA ILE A 179 -3.87 6.45 -32.39
C ILE A 179 -4.11 7.93 -32.09
N TYR A 180 -5.39 8.30 -31.98
CA TYR A 180 -5.78 9.62 -31.52
C TYR A 180 -5.56 9.70 -30.02
N ILE A 181 -4.68 10.63 -29.61
CA ILE A 181 -4.47 11.01 -28.21
C ILE A 181 -5.21 12.35 -28.03
N PRO A 182 -6.19 12.45 -27.14
CA PRO A 182 -6.95 13.68 -26.96
C PRO A 182 -6.02 14.83 -26.54
N THR A 183 -6.15 15.97 -27.22
CA THR A 183 -5.45 17.20 -26.87
C THR A 183 -6.18 17.90 -25.71
N ASN A 184 -5.42 18.48 -24.78
CA ASN A 184 -5.98 19.32 -23.72
C ASN A 184 -6.52 20.61 -24.34
N ASN A 185 -7.83 20.72 -24.52
CA ASN A 185 -8.52 22.01 -24.56
C ASN A 185 -9.95 21.87 -24.01
N SER A 186 -10.13 22.42 -22.81
CA SER A 186 -11.42 22.76 -22.23
C SER A 186 -11.87 24.14 -22.75
N GLY A 187 -13.14 24.24 -23.16
CA GLY A 187 -13.83 25.51 -23.50
C GLY A 187 -13.69 25.91 -24.97
N THR A 188 -14.71 26.37 -25.68
CA THR A 188 -15.95 27.05 -25.28
C THR A 188 -16.98 26.97 -26.40
N ASN A 189 -18.26 26.86 -25.99
CA ASN A 189 -19.42 27.13 -26.83
C ASN A 189 -19.40 28.57 -27.36
N SER A 190 -19.62 28.78 -28.66
CA SER A 190 -20.53 29.80 -29.21
C SER A 190 -20.45 29.83 -30.74
N GLY A 191 -21.61 29.79 -31.40
CA GLY A 191 -21.69 29.87 -32.86
C GLY A 191 -23.09 29.58 -33.38
N THR A 192 -24.03 30.47 -33.05
CA THR A 192 -25.37 30.56 -33.61
C THR A 192 -25.34 30.82 -35.11
N GLY A 193 -26.11 30.06 -35.90
CA GLY A 193 -26.32 30.33 -37.32
C GLY A 193 -27.19 29.29 -38.01
N VAL A 194 -28.52 29.48 -37.95
CA VAL A 194 -29.50 28.83 -38.84
C VAL A 194 -29.51 29.62 -40.17
N PRO A 195 -29.58 28.95 -41.34
CA PRO A 195 -30.86 28.93 -42.03
C PRO A 195 -31.26 27.57 -42.61
N ALA A 196 -32.58 27.44 -42.77
CA ALA A 196 -33.35 26.32 -43.26
C ALA A 196 -32.86 25.72 -44.60
N GLY A 197 -32.93 24.40 -44.69
CA GLY A 197 -32.80 23.63 -45.92
C GLY A 197 -33.33 22.21 -45.73
N SER A 198 -34.55 21.99 -46.20
CA SER A 198 -35.21 20.68 -46.31
C SER A 198 -34.53 19.83 -47.38
N GLY A 199 -34.20 18.58 -47.07
CA GLY A 199 -33.85 17.56 -48.08
C GLY A 199 -32.98 16.45 -47.48
N GLY A 200 -33.54 15.25 -47.36
CA GLY A 200 -32.85 14.09 -46.81
C GLY A 200 -31.61 13.68 -47.63
N SER A 201 -30.60 13.19 -46.94
CA SER A 201 -29.57 12.32 -47.50
C SER A 201 -28.79 11.68 -46.35
N GLY A 202 -28.24 10.50 -46.62
CA GLY A 202 -27.84 9.50 -45.63
C GLY A 202 -26.86 9.98 -44.57
N SER A 203 -27.02 9.42 -43.38
CA SER A 203 -25.98 9.38 -42.36
C SER A 203 -24.76 8.66 -42.94
N SER A 204 -23.78 9.43 -43.44
CA SER A 204 -22.45 8.93 -43.71
C SER A 204 -21.75 8.75 -42.37
N GLY A 205 -21.99 7.60 -41.74
CA GLY A 205 -21.13 7.12 -40.68
C GLY A 205 -19.71 7.00 -41.23
N SER A 206 -18.77 7.70 -40.60
CA SER A 206 -17.35 7.54 -40.90
C SER A 206 -16.97 6.06 -40.74
N PRO A 207 -16.30 5.43 -41.71
CA PRO A 207 -15.91 4.03 -41.61
C PRO A 207 -14.75 3.92 -40.63
N GLY A 208 -15.05 3.84 -39.33
CA GLY A 208 -14.11 3.34 -38.35
C GLY A 208 -14.01 1.84 -38.53
N TYR A 209 -12.82 1.35 -38.90
CA TYR A 209 -12.53 -0.07 -38.95
C TYR A 209 -12.66 -0.65 -37.53
N ASN A 210 -13.77 -1.34 -37.28
CA ASN A 210 -14.00 -2.11 -36.08
C ASN A 210 -13.29 -3.45 -36.27
N THR A 211 -12.07 -3.61 -35.75
CA THR A 211 -11.51 -4.94 -35.53
C THR A 211 -12.24 -5.52 -34.32
N SER A 212 -13.46 -6.02 -34.54
CA SER A 212 -14.12 -6.90 -33.58
C SER A 212 -13.27 -8.16 -33.49
N VAL A 213 -12.45 -8.24 -32.44
CA VAL A 213 -11.62 -9.40 -32.16
C VAL A 213 -12.58 -10.56 -31.84
N PRO A 214 -12.49 -11.71 -32.52
CA PRO A 214 -13.30 -12.89 -32.20
C PRO A 214 -12.96 -13.38 -30.79
N GLY A 215 -13.76 -13.02 -29.82
CA GLY A 215 -13.49 -13.34 -28.42
C GLY A 215 -14.59 -13.02 -27.44
N TYR A 216 -15.84 -12.80 -27.88
CA TYR A 216 -16.99 -12.86 -26.99
C TYR A 216 -18.31 -12.99 -27.77
N ASN A 217 -19.04 -14.08 -27.53
CA ASN A 217 -20.44 -14.18 -27.90
C ASN A 217 -21.24 -13.37 -26.88
N ALA A 218 -21.91 -12.30 -27.32
CA ALA A 218 -23.03 -11.76 -26.55
C ALA A 218 -24.06 -12.89 -26.34
N PRO A 219 -24.61 -13.09 -25.12
CA PRO A 219 -25.73 -14.00 -24.96
C PRO A 219 -26.88 -13.46 -25.82
N GLY A 220 -27.27 -14.23 -26.83
CA GLY A 220 -28.31 -13.83 -27.77
C GLY A 220 -29.59 -13.49 -27.01
N HIS A 221 -30.01 -12.22 -27.09
CA HIS A 221 -31.36 -11.84 -26.73
C HIS A 221 -32.33 -12.62 -27.63
N THR A 222 -33.12 -13.50 -27.04
CA THR A 222 -34.20 -14.24 -27.69
C THR A 222 -35.35 -13.29 -28.03
N GLY A 223 -35.18 -12.52 -29.11
CA GLY A 223 -36.28 -11.87 -29.82
C GLY A 223 -37.02 -12.91 -30.67
N GLY A 224 -38.22 -13.30 -30.23
CA GLY A 224 -39.06 -14.27 -30.93
C GLY A 224 -39.43 -13.83 -32.34
N SER A 225 -39.21 -14.72 -33.31
CA SER A 225 -39.81 -14.65 -34.64
C SER A 225 -39.99 -16.07 -35.19
N SER A 226 -41.16 -16.29 -35.79
CA SER A 226 -41.75 -17.57 -36.23
C SER A 226 -40.90 -18.38 -37.23
N PRO A 227 -41.15 -19.71 -37.35
CA PRO A 227 -40.32 -20.62 -38.13
C PRO A 227 -40.70 -20.62 -39.61
N GLY A 228 -39.72 -20.39 -40.48
CA GLY A 228 -39.76 -20.72 -41.91
C GLY A 228 -38.86 -21.92 -42.20
N PRO A 229 -39.28 -22.91 -43.01
CA PRO A 229 -38.49 -24.10 -43.26
C PRO A 229 -37.53 -23.84 -44.43
N SER A 230 -36.22 -23.87 -44.17
CA SER A 230 -35.24 -24.04 -45.24
C SER A 230 -34.08 -24.92 -44.78
N THR A 231 -34.04 -26.08 -45.41
CA THR A 231 -32.98 -27.08 -45.50
C THR A 231 -31.65 -26.51 -45.97
N GLY A 232 -30.53 -26.88 -45.33
CA GLY A 232 -29.21 -26.80 -45.97
C GLY A 232 -28.00 -26.72 -45.05
N GLY A 233 -27.35 -27.87 -44.81
CA GLY A 233 -25.89 -28.04 -44.96
C GLY A 233 -24.92 -27.33 -44.00
N SER A 234 -24.51 -28.05 -42.95
CA SER A 234 -23.12 -28.39 -42.56
C SER A 234 -22.00 -27.32 -42.59
N GLY A 235 -21.38 -27.12 -41.43
CA GLY A 235 -20.05 -26.48 -41.31
C GLY A 235 -19.67 -26.05 -39.90
N GLY A 236 -19.90 -26.89 -38.88
CA GLY A 236 -19.48 -26.59 -37.51
C GLY A 236 -17.98 -26.73 -37.34
N HIS A 237 -17.23 -25.62 -37.40
CA HIS A 237 -15.85 -25.55 -36.96
C HIS A 237 -15.82 -25.22 -35.46
N ASN A 238 -15.33 -26.18 -34.66
CA ASN A 238 -15.01 -25.98 -33.25
C ASN A 238 -13.88 -24.94 -33.14
N HIS A 239 -14.18 -23.73 -32.68
CA HIS A 239 -13.16 -22.84 -32.14
C HIS A 239 -12.80 -23.32 -30.74
N SER A 240 -11.55 -23.76 -30.56
CA SER A 240 -11.00 -24.15 -29.27
C SER A 240 -10.82 -22.92 -28.39
N ASN A 241 -11.73 -22.71 -27.44
CA ASN A 241 -11.51 -21.82 -26.30
C ASN A 241 -10.43 -22.44 -25.40
N CYS A 242 -9.26 -21.82 -25.26
CA CYS A 242 -8.35 -22.20 -24.17
C CYS A 242 -8.68 -21.33 -22.96
N TYR A 243 -9.25 -21.96 -21.93
CA TYR A 243 -9.47 -21.35 -20.62
C TYR A 243 -8.23 -21.59 -19.77
N GLY A 244 -7.50 -20.52 -19.43
CA GLY A 244 -6.55 -20.56 -18.33
C GLY A 244 -7.32 -20.49 -17.01
N SER A 245 -7.29 -21.57 -16.23
CA SER A 245 -7.75 -21.55 -14.84
C SER A 245 -6.80 -20.66 -14.04
N ASN A 246 -7.34 -19.68 -13.31
CA ASN A 246 -6.65 -18.63 -12.55
C ASN A 246 -6.53 -17.36 -13.40
N GLY A 247 -7.59 -16.55 -13.39
CA GLY A 247 -7.72 -15.33 -14.19
C GLY A 247 -6.49 -14.45 -14.10
N GLN A 248 -6.06 -13.94 -15.26
CA GLN A 248 -5.35 -12.66 -15.42
C GLN A 248 -4.78 -12.41 -16.84
N PHE A 249 -4.95 -13.30 -17.83
CA PHE A 249 -4.28 -13.06 -19.12
C PHE A 249 -5.13 -13.41 -20.32
N TRP A 250 -5.14 -12.50 -21.27
CA TRP A 250 -5.70 -12.68 -22.60
C TRP A 250 -4.55 -12.65 -23.59
N TYR A 251 -4.64 -13.49 -24.61
CA TYR A 251 -3.66 -13.55 -25.68
C TYR A 251 -4.36 -13.32 -27.01
N PHE A 252 -3.75 -12.50 -27.86
CA PHE A 252 -4.16 -12.35 -29.24
C PHE A 252 -3.53 -13.49 -30.06
N ALA A 253 -4.30 -14.51 -30.42
CA ALA A 253 -3.92 -15.40 -31.52
C ALA A 253 -4.40 -14.74 -32.82
N GLY A 254 -3.49 -14.03 -33.49
CA GLY A 254 -3.82 -13.28 -34.71
C GLY A 254 -4.16 -14.18 -35.89
N ASP A 255 -5.40 -14.66 -35.99
CA ASP A 255 -6.00 -15.02 -37.28
C ASP A 255 -6.63 -13.75 -37.87
N VAL A 256 -5.78 -12.87 -38.40
CA VAL A 256 -6.24 -11.71 -39.18
C VAL A 256 -6.69 -12.23 -40.54
N ARG A 257 -8.00 -12.42 -40.72
CA ARG A 257 -8.53 -12.59 -42.08
C ARG A 257 -8.48 -11.22 -42.77
N PRO A 258 -7.90 -11.11 -43.97
CA PRO A 258 -8.00 -9.88 -44.75
C PRO A 258 -9.48 -9.54 -44.95
N PRO A 259 -9.86 -8.25 -44.88
CA PRO A 259 -11.23 -7.85 -45.11
C PRO A 259 -11.67 -8.35 -46.49
N HIS A 260 -12.90 -8.89 -46.56
CA HIS A 260 -13.51 -9.26 -47.83
C HIS A 260 -13.36 -8.12 -48.84
N SER A 261 -13.00 -8.46 -50.07
CA SER A 261 -12.73 -7.54 -51.17
C SER A 261 -13.93 -6.62 -51.43
N HIS A 262 -13.96 -5.46 -50.79
CA HIS A 262 -14.83 -4.37 -51.20
C HIS A 262 -14.08 -3.54 -52.24
N THR A 263 -14.52 -3.73 -53.48
CA THR A 263 -14.25 -2.96 -54.71
C THR A 263 -13.56 -1.60 -54.53
N GLU A 264 -12.33 -1.55 -55.06
CA GLU A 264 -11.69 -0.43 -55.77
C GLU A 264 -11.95 1.00 -55.25
N LYS A 265 -11.09 1.45 -54.34
CA LYS A 265 -10.58 2.83 -54.35
C LYS A 265 -9.07 2.82 -54.04
N ASN A 266 -8.30 3.44 -54.94
CA ASN A 266 -6.84 3.62 -54.88
C ASN A 266 -6.42 4.60 -53.75
N ALA A 267 -6.57 4.20 -52.49
CA ALA A 267 -5.67 4.66 -51.45
C ALA A 267 -4.50 3.68 -51.42
N ASN A 268 -3.25 4.17 -51.33
CA ASN A 268 -2.10 3.28 -51.17
C ASN A 268 -2.38 2.36 -49.98
N ASP A 269 -2.38 1.05 -50.21
CA ASP A 269 -2.70 0.05 -49.19
C ASP A 269 -1.88 0.36 -47.93
N CYS A 270 -2.57 0.62 -46.82
CA CYS A 270 -1.92 0.70 -45.52
C CYS A 270 -1.02 -0.52 -45.37
N PRO A 271 0.26 -0.36 -45.00
CA PRO A 271 1.11 -1.52 -44.78
C PRO A 271 0.39 -2.45 -43.80
N ASP A 272 0.13 -3.68 -44.23
CA ASP A 272 -0.61 -4.66 -43.44
C ASP A 272 0.02 -4.72 -42.05
N LEU A 273 -0.72 -4.24 -41.05
CA LEU A 273 -0.29 -4.28 -39.67
C LEU A 273 -0.39 -5.73 -39.21
N VAL A 274 0.71 -6.47 -39.31
CA VAL A 274 0.79 -7.82 -38.76
C VAL A 274 0.84 -7.69 -37.23
N PRO A 275 -0.13 -8.26 -36.49
CA PRO A 275 -0.07 -8.23 -35.04
C PRO A 275 1.15 -9.04 -34.55
N PRO A 276 1.65 -8.77 -33.33
CA PRO A 276 2.71 -9.57 -32.74
C PRO A 276 2.36 -11.06 -32.77
N SER A 277 3.35 -11.89 -33.06
CA SER A 277 3.18 -13.34 -33.02
C SER A 277 3.14 -13.86 -31.59
N GLY A 278 2.49 -15.01 -31.39
CA GLY A 278 2.42 -15.66 -30.08
C GLY A 278 1.49 -14.95 -29.09
N ASN A 279 1.57 -15.35 -27.83
CA ASN A 279 0.67 -14.83 -26.80
C ASN A 279 1.17 -13.49 -26.24
N VAL A 280 0.35 -12.44 -26.34
CA VAL A 280 0.66 -11.10 -25.82
C VAL A 280 -0.02 -10.91 -24.47
N PRO A 281 0.73 -10.80 -23.35
CA PRO A 281 0.12 -10.50 -22.07
C PRO A 281 -0.35 -9.05 -22.03
N VAL A 282 -1.40 -8.78 -21.27
CA VAL A 282 -1.88 -7.42 -21.06
C VAL A 282 -1.69 -7.00 -19.61
N ASN A 283 -1.03 -5.87 -19.40
CA ASN A 283 -0.89 -5.23 -18.10
C ASN A 283 -1.88 -4.05 -18.02
N THR A 284 -3.06 -4.30 -17.46
CA THR A 284 -4.15 -3.32 -17.39
C THR A 284 -4.07 -2.33 -16.26
N MET A 285 -3.07 -2.40 -15.39
CA MET A 285 -3.07 -1.52 -14.23
C MET A 285 -1.66 -0.99 -13.94
N PRO A 286 -1.33 0.21 -14.43
CA PRO A 286 -0.44 1.06 -13.66
C PRO A 286 -1.22 1.42 -12.39
N MET A 287 -1.08 0.65 -11.32
CA MET A 287 -1.58 0.97 -9.96
C MET A 287 -1.34 2.45 -9.61
N ILE A 288 -0.23 3.00 -10.11
CA ILE A 288 0.13 4.42 -10.03
C ILE A 288 -0.91 5.39 -10.63
N LYS A 289 -1.68 5.01 -11.66
CA LYS A 289 -2.73 5.85 -12.26
C LYS A 289 -3.94 5.96 -11.34
N VAL A 290 -4.35 4.84 -10.74
CA VAL A 290 -5.44 4.81 -9.74
C VAL A 290 -5.04 5.66 -8.54
N LEU A 291 -3.87 5.40 -7.97
CA LEU A 291 -3.33 6.20 -6.86
C LEU A 291 -3.17 7.67 -7.22
N GLY A 292 -2.64 7.96 -8.42
CA GLY A 292 -2.44 9.31 -8.94
C GLY A 292 -3.72 10.13 -8.97
N LYS A 293 -4.82 9.55 -9.47
CA LYS A 293 -6.14 10.19 -9.50
C LYS A 293 -6.75 10.29 -8.10
N GLU A 294 -6.81 9.18 -7.35
CA GLU A 294 -7.53 9.09 -6.08
C GLU A 294 -6.89 9.93 -4.96
N LEU A 295 -5.57 10.11 -4.99
CA LEU A 295 -4.82 10.91 -4.02
C LEU A 295 -4.42 12.30 -4.54
N ALA A 296 -4.84 12.64 -5.78
CA ALA A 296 -4.46 13.86 -6.49
C ALA A 296 -2.93 14.10 -6.47
N LEU A 297 -2.16 13.06 -6.80
CA LEU A 297 -0.71 13.09 -6.71
C LEU A 297 -0.09 14.05 -7.73
N SER A 298 0.90 14.81 -7.28
CA SER A 298 1.80 15.58 -8.15
C SER A 298 2.65 14.66 -9.03
N SER A 299 3.20 15.21 -10.13
CA SER A 299 4.13 14.48 -11.01
C SER A 299 5.36 13.94 -10.26
N THR A 300 5.86 14.68 -9.26
CA THR A 300 6.96 14.24 -8.39
C THR A 300 6.58 13.04 -7.54
N GLN A 301 5.39 13.06 -6.92
CA GLN A 301 4.88 11.92 -6.13
C GLN A 301 4.65 10.69 -7.00
N ILE A 302 4.11 10.89 -8.21
CA ILE A 302 3.92 9.83 -9.18
C ILE A 302 5.27 9.20 -9.58
N ALA A 303 6.27 10.03 -9.90
CA ALA A 303 7.60 9.56 -10.25
C ALA A 303 8.25 8.79 -9.09
N PHE A 304 8.10 9.28 -7.86
CA PHE A 304 8.60 8.61 -6.66
C PHE A 304 8.00 7.21 -6.46
N LEU A 305 6.67 7.11 -6.47
CA LEU A 305 6.00 5.81 -6.31
C LEU A 305 6.32 4.84 -7.45
N ARG A 306 6.45 5.35 -8.69
CA ARG A 306 6.89 4.55 -9.84
C ARG A 306 8.28 3.95 -9.62
N ASP A 307 9.19 4.68 -8.99
CA ASP A 307 10.56 4.24 -8.73
C ASP A 307 10.69 3.46 -7.39
N ARG A 308 9.58 3.28 -6.65
CA ARG A 308 9.49 2.60 -5.35
C ARG A 308 8.27 1.66 -5.27
N ALA A 309 8.33 0.53 -5.98
CA ALA A 309 7.27 -0.48 -5.97
C ALA A 309 6.86 -0.93 -4.55
N ASP A 310 7.82 -1.07 -3.63
CA ASP A 310 7.55 -1.44 -2.24
C ASP A 310 6.59 -0.45 -1.56
N VAL A 311 6.84 0.85 -1.75
CA VAL A 311 5.98 1.91 -1.20
C VAL A 311 4.66 1.95 -1.96
N MET A 312 4.67 1.86 -3.29
CA MET A 312 3.46 1.90 -4.11
C MET A 312 2.49 0.78 -3.75
N ASN A 313 2.99 -0.45 -3.57
CA ASN A 313 2.19 -1.61 -3.15
C ASN A 313 1.61 -1.40 -1.76
N ALA A 314 2.40 -0.92 -0.81
CA ALA A 314 1.94 -0.64 0.55
C ALA A 314 0.87 0.47 0.60
N VAL A 315 1.03 1.52 -0.22
CA VAL A 315 0.03 2.58 -0.39
C VAL A 315 -1.26 2.00 -0.96
N ASN A 316 -1.18 1.22 -2.04
CA ASN A 316 -2.37 0.63 -2.66
C ASN A 316 -3.12 -0.31 -1.71
N GLN A 317 -2.40 -1.23 -1.07
CA GLN A 317 -3.00 -2.12 -0.08
C GLN A 317 -3.73 -1.35 1.02
N PHE A 318 -3.10 -0.32 1.58
CA PHE A 318 -3.74 0.52 2.59
C PHE A 318 -5.00 1.22 2.04
N MET A 319 -4.93 1.75 0.82
CA MET A 319 -6.06 2.46 0.22
C MET A 319 -7.24 1.51 -0.04
N GLU A 320 -6.98 0.29 -0.49
CA GLU A 320 -7.99 -0.76 -0.68
C GLU A 320 -8.61 -1.22 0.65
N GLU A 321 -7.79 -1.52 1.66
CA GLU A 321 -8.24 -1.91 3.01
C GLU A 321 -9.13 -0.84 3.66
N ASN A 322 -8.92 0.43 3.31
CA ASN A 322 -9.69 1.57 3.81
C ASN A 322 -10.69 2.11 2.77
N SER A 323 -11.01 1.31 1.75
CA SER A 323 -12.03 1.59 0.73
C SER A 323 -11.93 2.98 0.11
N PHE A 324 -10.72 3.51 -0.04
CA PHE A 324 -10.46 4.85 -0.56
C PHE A 324 -11.30 5.96 0.13
N SER A 325 -11.57 5.80 1.43
CA SER A 325 -12.30 6.77 2.24
C SER A 325 -11.66 8.16 2.22
N TYR A 326 -12.45 9.21 2.47
CA TYR A 326 -11.93 10.57 2.57
C TYR A 326 -10.77 10.68 3.57
N ASN A 327 -10.92 10.08 4.75
CA ASN A 327 -9.89 10.11 5.80
C ASN A 327 -8.60 9.38 5.40
N SER A 328 -8.70 8.24 4.70
CA SER A 328 -7.51 7.50 4.24
C SER A 328 -6.81 8.23 3.10
N LYS A 329 -7.53 8.87 2.18
CA LYS A 329 -6.97 9.75 1.14
C LYS A 329 -6.21 10.91 1.75
N GLU A 330 -6.85 11.66 2.65
CA GLU A 330 -6.24 12.84 3.29
C GLU A 330 -4.98 12.45 4.08
N PHE A 331 -5.06 11.37 4.86
CA PHE A 331 -3.91 10.85 5.59
C PHE A 331 -2.78 10.43 4.65
N MET A 332 -3.09 9.66 3.61
CA MET A 332 -2.08 9.11 2.71
C MET A 332 -1.39 10.21 1.90
N SER A 333 -2.12 11.21 1.40
CA SER A 333 -1.51 12.33 0.68
C SER A 333 -0.50 13.08 1.55
N LYS A 334 -0.77 13.22 2.86
CA LYS A 334 0.18 13.82 3.83
C LYS A 334 1.35 12.90 4.13
N LEU A 335 1.10 11.63 4.43
CA LEU A 335 2.16 10.66 4.73
C LEU A 335 3.11 10.47 3.53
N LEU A 336 2.60 10.51 2.30
CA LEU A 336 3.44 10.37 1.11
C LEU A 336 4.44 11.52 0.96
N VAL A 337 4.08 12.74 1.35
CA VAL A 337 5.02 13.86 1.41
C VAL A 337 6.14 13.55 2.41
N GLU A 338 5.78 13.01 3.59
CA GLU A 338 6.77 12.60 4.60
C GLU A 338 7.67 11.45 4.12
N ILE A 339 7.13 10.46 3.42
CA ILE A 339 7.91 9.36 2.82
C ILE A 339 8.90 9.89 1.79
N ILE A 340 8.48 10.84 0.95
CA ILE A 340 9.34 11.45 -0.09
C ILE A 340 10.45 12.27 0.53
N ASN A 341 10.13 13.06 1.56
CA ASN A 341 11.11 13.90 2.25
C ASN A 341 12.07 13.07 3.12
N ASN A 342 11.68 11.85 3.49
CA ASN A 342 12.43 10.95 4.36
C ASN A 342 12.61 9.55 3.73
N PRO A 343 13.30 9.43 2.57
CA PRO A 343 13.33 8.19 1.80
C PRO A 343 14.01 7.01 2.51
N ASN A 344 14.78 7.31 3.57
CA ASN A 344 15.46 6.33 4.42
C ASN A 344 14.54 5.74 5.51
N LEU A 345 13.40 6.36 5.79
CA LEU A 345 12.40 5.82 6.72
C LEU A 345 11.47 4.85 6.00
N ARG A 346 11.16 3.75 6.67
CA ARG A 346 10.20 2.73 6.22
C ARG A 346 8.97 2.78 7.09
N PHE A 347 8.13 3.77 6.83
CA PHE A 347 6.91 3.98 7.61
C PHE A 347 5.99 2.76 7.53
N ASP A 348 5.51 2.31 8.69
CA ASP A 348 4.39 1.40 8.81
C ASP A 348 3.11 2.23 8.62
N ILE A 349 2.57 2.17 7.39
CA ILE A 349 1.41 2.97 6.98
C ILE A 349 0.20 2.68 7.87
N ASN A 350 -0.06 1.42 8.19
CA ASN A 350 -1.21 0.99 8.98
C ASN A 350 -1.07 1.44 10.44
N ALA A 351 0.10 1.24 11.05
CA ALA A 351 0.39 1.77 12.38
C ALA A 351 0.28 3.29 12.42
N SER A 352 0.83 3.97 11.41
CA SER A 352 0.76 5.43 11.27
C SER A 352 -0.70 5.89 11.23
N PHE A 353 -1.57 5.28 10.45
CA PHE A 353 -2.97 5.69 10.35
C PHE A 353 -3.77 5.58 11.66
N ARG A 354 -3.37 4.63 12.52
CA ARG A 354 -4.05 4.33 13.79
C ARG A 354 -3.37 4.94 15.02
N SER A 355 -2.24 5.61 14.82
CA SER A 355 -1.45 6.23 15.89
C SER A 355 -1.64 7.75 15.91
N PRO A 356 -1.13 8.45 16.92
CA PRO A 356 -1.11 9.92 16.92
C PRO A 356 0.08 10.50 16.12
N MET A 357 1.03 9.66 15.65
CA MET A 357 2.23 10.05 14.89
C MET A 357 2.45 9.15 13.66
N ASN A 358 3.36 9.53 12.76
CA ASN A 358 3.83 8.65 11.68
C ASN A 358 4.91 7.72 12.23
N ILE A 359 4.75 6.42 12.00
CA ILE A 359 5.45 5.37 12.73
C ILE A 359 6.40 4.64 11.80
N GLU A 360 7.67 4.62 12.16
CA GLU A 360 8.69 3.76 11.59
C GLU A 360 9.05 2.72 12.65
N ARG A 361 8.83 1.43 12.35
CA ARG A 361 9.20 0.32 13.23
C ARG A 361 9.74 -0.88 12.46
N SER A 362 10.22 -0.68 11.23
CA SER A 362 10.65 -1.76 10.32
C SER A 362 11.81 -2.58 10.87
N THR A 363 12.57 -2.04 11.83
CA THR A 363 13.64 -2.75 12.53
C THR A 363 13.13 -3.74 13.60
N ILE A 364 11.85 -3.65 13.98
CA ILE A 364 11.23 -4.49 15.01
C ILE A 364 10.40 -5.59 14.36
N THR A 365 10.99 -6.77 14.23
CA THR A 365 10.35 -7.93 13.60
C THR A 365 9.79 -8.91 14.64
N ASN A 366 8.85 -9.76 14.24
CA ASN A 366 8.33 -10.84 15.08
C ASN A 366 9.29 -12.05 15.19
N ALA A 367 10.53 -11.93 14.70
CA ALA A 367 11.52 -12.99 14.75
C ALA A 367 12.14 -13.19 16.14
N THR A 368 12.05 -12.18 17.02
CA THR A 368 12.49 -12.28 18.42
C THR A 368 11.30 -12.24 19.38
N PRO A 369 11.41 -12.84 20.58
CA PRO A 369 10.37 -12.75 21.61
C PRO A 369 10.03 -11.29 21.97
N GLU A 370 11.04 -10.44 22.10
CA GLU A 370 10.87 -9.02 22.42
C GLU A 370 10.16 -8.27 21.30
N GLY A 371 10.54 -8.51 20.04
CA GLY A 371 9.92 -7.87 18.89
C GLY A 371 8.47 -8.30 18.71
N LYS A 372 8.18 -9.59 18.91
CA LYS A 372 6.80 -10.10 18.92
C LYS A 372 5.96 -9.47 20.02
N LYS A 373 6.48 -9.42 21.26
CA LYS A 373 5.76 -8.82 22.40
C LYS A 373 5.54 -7.33 22.19
N PHE A 374 6.54 -6.59 21.69
CA PHE A 374 6.40 -5.17 21.34
C PHE A 374 5.29 -4.96 20.30
N ASN A 375 5.33 -5.70 19.19
CA ASN A 375 4.35 -5.55 18.12
C ASN A 375 2.93 -5.91 18.59
N GLU A 376 2.76 -6.98 19.37
CA GLU A 376 1.47 -7.35 19.98
C GLU A 376 0.90 -6.22 20.84
N ILE A 377 1.73 -5.63 21.70
CA ILE A 377 1.32 -4.54 22.60
C ILE A 377 1.01 -3.27 21.80
N TYR A 378 1.85 -2.94 20.82
CA TYR A 378 1.68 -1.76 19.99
C TYR A 378 0.42 -1.86 19.13
N ASP A 379 0.19 -2.99 18.47
CA ASP A 379 -1.01 -3.22 17.66
C ASP A 379 -2.26 -3.16 18.56
N THR A 380 -2.17 -3.66 19.79
CA THR A 380 -3.24 -3.52 20.80
C THR A 380 -3.50 -2.07 21.17
N LEU A 381 -2.47 -1.25 21.37
CA LEU A 381 -2.60 0.19 21.61
C LEU A 381 -3.32 0.90 20.46
N THR A 382 -3.03 0.52 19.21
CA THR A 382 -3.67 1.11 18.03
C THR A 382 -5.17 0.82 17.90
N ASN A 383 -5.71 -0.09 18.72
CA ASN A 383 -7.15 -0.34 18.80
C ASN A 383 -7.87 0.60 19.79
N SER A 384 -7.14 1.39 20.59
CA SER A 384 -7.73 2.43 21.45
C SER A 384 -8.02 3.70 20.63
N PRO A 385 -9.28 4.13 20.50
CA PRO A 385 -9.59 5.42 19.88
C PRO A 385 -8.89 6.58 20.59
N LYS A 386 -8.80 6.51 21.92
CA LYS A 386 -8.14 7.54 22.74
C LYS A 386 -6.63 7.61 22.49
N PHE A 387 -5.99 6.51 22.11
CA PHE A 387 -4.58 6.52 21.75
C PHE A 387 -4.32 7.28 20.45
N LYS A 388 -5.20 7.14 19.46
CA LYS A 388 -5.14 7.93 18.21
C LYS A 388 -5.36 9.42 18.47
N GLU A 389 -6.19 9.77 19.46
CA GLU A 389 -6.53 11.14 19.86
C GLU A 389 -5.61 11.72 20.95
N LEU A 390 -4.58 10.98 21.38
CA LEU A 390 -3.74 11.27 22.55
C LEU A 390 -3.36 12.76 22.67
N PHE A 391 -2.86 13.37 21.60
CA PHE A 391 -2.43 14.77 21.64
C PHE A 391 -3.58 15.76 21.50
N MET A 392 -4.60 15.44 20.72
CA MET A 392 -5.79 16.28 20.57
C MET A 392 -6.50 16.43 21.92
N ASP A 393 -6.54 15.35 22.70
CA ASP A 393 -7.14 15.34 24.03
C ASP A 393 -6.30 16.05 25.09
N MET A 394 -4.98 15.85 25.05
CA MET A 394 -4.08 16.44 26.05
C MET A 394 -3.83 17.93 25.85
N PHE A 395 -3.84 18.40 24.60
CA PHE A 395 -3.42 19.76 24.25
C PHE A 395 -4.49 20.58 23.52
N GLY A 396 -5.60 19.97 23.14
CA GLY A 396 -6.71 20.58 22.42
C GLY A 396 -6.54 20.55 20.90
N ALA A 397 -7.66 20.53 20.18
CA ALA A 397 -7.69 20.42 18.71
C ALA A 397 -7.16 21.66 17.97
N ASP A 398 -7.22 22.84 18.62
CA ASP A 398 -6.96 24.14 17.98
C ASP A 398 -5.52 24.66 18.15
N ILE A 399 -4.70 23.99 18.98
CA ILE A 399 -3.43 24.56 19.42
C ILE A 399 -2.26 23.94 18.62
N LEU A 400 -1.98 24.56 17.48
CA LEU A 400 -0.65 24.90 16.94
C LEU A 400 0.00 24.05 15.82
N LEU A 401 -0.52 22.92 15.40
CA LEU A 401 0.19 22.08 14.41
C LEU A 401 -0.74 21.58 13.31
N GLY A 402 -1.36 22.50 12.54
CA GLY A 402 -2.37 22.21 11.51
C GLY A 402 -2.17 20.85 10.84
N ASN A 403 -2.95 19.84 11.26
CA ASN A 403 -2.89 18.44 10.79
C ASN A 403 -1.48 17.82 10.63
N TYR A 404 -0.44 18.38 11.24
CA TYR A 404 0.93 17.98 11.05
C TYR A 404 1.26 16.83 12.00
N ARG A 405 1.58 15.69 11.41
CA ARG A 405 1.94 14.47 12.15
C ARG A 405 3.45 14.34 12.12
N HIS A 406 4.04 14.09 13.28
CA HIS A 406 5.48 13.94 13.41
C HIS A 406 5.95 12.52 13.12
N ASN A 407 7.17 12.39 12.64
CA ASN A 407 7.78 11.10 12.33
C ASN A 407 8.49 10.57 13.57
N VAL A 408 8.17 9.33 13.96
CA VAL A 408 8.79 8.63 15.08
C VAL A 408 9.30 7.28 14.62
N LYS A 409 10.54 6.98 15.02
CA LYS A 409 11.19 5.70 14.83
C LYS A 409 11.29 4.95 16.15
N PHE A 410 10.79 3.71 16.18
CA PHE A 410 10.98 2.80 17.30
C PHE A 410 12.23 1.95 17.13
N GLU A 411 12.98 1.80 18.22
CA GLU A 411 14.13 0.90 18.31
C GLU A 411 14.06 0.07 19.59
N LEU A 412 14.32 -1.24 19.49
CA LEU A 412 14.55 -2.08 20.66
C LEU A 412 16.04 -2.10 20.98
N ALA A 413 16.44 -1.48 22.08
CA ALA A 413 17.82 -1.43 22.54
C ALA A 413 18.08 -2.48 23.63
N ASP A 414 19.27 -3.07 23.66
CA ASP A 414 19.63 -4.10 24.66
C ASP A 414 19.60 -3.54 26.10
N ALA A 415 19.90 -2.25 26.25
CA ALA A 415 19.73 -1.45 27.45
C ALA A 415 19.46 0.01 27.06
N VAL A 416 18.76 0.74 27.92
CA VAL A 416 18.53 2.19 27.80
C VAL A 416 18.92 2.82 29.13
N TYR A 417 19.66 3.92 29.11
CA TYR A 417 20.18 4.57 30.32
C TYR A 417 19.63 6.00 30.47
N ASP A 418 19.52 6.45 31.71
CA ASP A 418 19.15 7.83 32.06
C ASP A 418 20.24 8.80 31.56
N GLU A 419 19.83 9.89 30.91
CA GLU A 419 20.77 10.88 30.36
C GLU A 419 21.55 11.60 31.47
N LYS A 420 20.92 11.81 32.63
CA LYS A 420 21.55 12.48 33.79
C LYS A 420 22.37 11.52 34.63
N ASP A 421 22.04 10.22 34.58
CA ASP A 421 22.77 9.16 35.28
C ASP A 421 22.96 7.94 34.35
N PRO A 422 24.05 7.89 33.58
CA PRO A 422 24.33 6.78 32.66
C PRO A 422 24.51 5.42 33.34
N THR A 423 24.60 5.36 34.68
CA THR A 423 24.65 4.10 35.44
C THR A 423 23.27 3.51 35.70
N LYS A 424 22.23 4.33 35.59
CA LYS A 424 20.85 3.97 35.85
C LYS A 424 20.16 3.53 34.57
N GLU A 425 19.89 2.24 34.49
CA GLU A 425 19.10 1.66 33.40
C GLU A 425 17.61 2.02 33.56
N ILE A 426 16.96 2.41 32.45
CA ILE A 426 15.57 2.84 32.38
C ILE A 426 14.79 2.02 31.36
N ASN A 427 13.46 2.16 31.38
CA ASN A 427 12.53 1.34 30.58
C ASN A 427 12.49 1.76 29.10
N GLY A 428 12.63 3.05 28.84
CA GLY A 428 12.63 3.65 27.52
C GLY A 428 13.18 5.05 27.57
N SER A 429 13.46 5.61 26.40
CA SER A 429 13.83 7.01 26.25
C SER A 429 13.42 7.52 24.88
N THR A 430 13.16 8.82 24.82
CA THR A 430 12.89 9.53 23.58
C THR A 430 14.04 10.48 23.29
N ILE A 431 14.61 10.37 22.09
CA ILE A 431 15.76 11.14 21.66
C ILE A 431 15.32 12.08 20.55
N TYR A 432 15.63 13.36 20.74
CA TYR A 432 15.55 14.40 19.72
C TYR A 432 16.96 14.74 19.23
N ASP A 433 17.19 14.60 17.93
CA ASP A 433 18.39 15.07 17.26
C ASP A 433 17.96 16.12 16.23
N PRO A 434 18.40 17.39 16.34
CA PRO A 434 18.01 18.45 15.41
C PRO A 434 18.46 18.19 13.95
N ASN A 435 19.38 17.25 13.73
CA ASN A 435 19.83 16.84 12.40
C ASN A 435 18.96 15.72 11.81
N LEU A 436 18.08 15.11 12.60
CA LEU A 436 17.13 14.10 12.15
C LEU A 436 15.76 14.74 11.93
N LEU A 437 15.09 14.32 10.87
CA LEU A 437 13.72 14.72 10.53
C LEU A 437 12.66 13.90 11.28
N TYR A 438 13.08 13.13 12.29
CA TYR A 438 12.24 12.23 13.07
C TYR A 438 12.81 12.08 14.49
N LEU A 439 11.95 11.69 15.44
CA LEU A 439 12.36 11.35 16.80
C LEU A 439 12.64 9.85 16.91
N VAL A 440 13.52 9.47 17.83
CA VAL A 440 13.80 8.05 18.11
C VAL A 440 13.27 7.70 19.49
N ILE A 441 12.34 6.74 19.57
CA ILE A 441 11.92 6.13 20.82
C ILE A 441 12.66 4.80 20.98
N LYS A 442 13.50 4.70 21.99
CA LYS A 442 14.19 3.48 22.37
C LYS A 442 13.43 2.79 23.49
N ILE A 443 13.10 1.52 23.30
CA ILE A 443 12.52 0.66 24.34
C ILE A 443 13.57 -0.35 24.78
N ASN A 444 13.74 -0.51 26.09
CA ASN A 444 14.67 -1.47 26.65
C ASN A 444 14.17 -2.90 26.45
N LYS A 445 14.93 -3.77 25.76
CA LYS A 445 14.54 -5.17 25.55
C LYS A 445 14.24 -5.92 26.85
N LYS A 446 14.89 -5.56 27.96
CA LYS A 446 14.73 -6.21 29.26
C LYS A 446 13.33 -6.05 29.86
N ILE A 447 12.59 -5.00 29.52
CA ILE A 447 11.19 -4.85 29.99
C ILE A 447 10.22 -5.75 29.21
N LEU A 448 10.64 -6.23 28.03
CA LEU A 448 9.86 -7.08 27.14
C LEU A 448 10.12 -8.58 27.34
N ASN A 449 11.03 -8.97 28.25
CA ASN A 449 11.34 -10.36 28.53
C ASN A 449 11.28 -10.67 30.04
N ASN A 450 11.53 -11.93 30.40
CA ASN A 450 11.47 -12.42 31.77
C ASN A 450 12.69 -12.04 32.62
N SER A 451 13.27 -10.86 32.39
CA SER A 451 14.39 -10.36 33.19
C SER A 451 13.92 -9.80 34.55
N ILE A 452 14.88 -9.37 35.37
CA ILE A 452 14.61 -8.64 36.63
C ILE A 452 13.85 -7.32 36.36
N MET A 453 14.06 -6.72 35.18
CA MET A 453 13.33 -5.53 34.72
C MET A 453 12.03 -5.87 33.97
N GLY A 454 11.70 -7.15 33.85
CA GLY A 454 10.53 -7.62 33.10
C GLY A 454 9.25 -6.96 33.58
N GLN A 455 8.49 -6.43 32.62
CA GLN A 455 7.23 -5.74 32.86
C GLN A 455 6.06 -6.53 32.30
N THR A 456 4.92 -6.37 32.96
CA THR A 456 3.65 -6.85 32.44
C THR A 456 3.34 -6.19 31.09
N LYS A 457 2.49 -6.80 30.27
CA LYS A 457 2.11 -6.20 28.97
C LYS A 457 1.46 -4.82 29.14
N ILE A 458 0.65 -4.61 30.19
CA ILE A 458 0.02 -3.32 30.47
C ILE A 458 1.02 -2.25 30.95
N GLU A 459 2.05 -2.61 31.71
CA GLU A 459 3.16 -1.70 32.06
C GLU A 459 3.98 -1.31 30.83
N ASN A 460 4.25 -2.26 29.95
CA ASN A 460 4.92 -2.02 28.67
C ASN A 460 4.09 -1.07 27.77
N ALA A 461 2.77 -1.26 27.71
CA ALA A 461 1.87 -0.34 27.02
C ALA A 461 1.95 1.07 27.60
N ARG A 462 1.94 1.20 28.94
CA ARG A 462 2.17 2.47 29.63
C ARG A 462 3.52 3.09 29.25
N THR A 463 4.60 2.30 29.17
CA THR A 463 5.92 2.81 28.74
C THR A 463 5.83 3.41 27.34
N ILE A 464 5.21 2.71 26.39
CA ILE A 464 5.06 3.20 25.01
C ILE A 464 4.28 4.51 25.00
N ILE A 465 3.13 4.57 25.68
CA ILE A 465 2.33 5.81 25.77
C ILE A 465 3.16 6.96 26.38
N HIS A 466 3.92 6.69 27.43
CA HIS A 466 4.78 7.67 28.09
C HIS A 466 5.82 8.26 27.13
N GLU A 467 6.51 7.41 26.37
CA GLU A 467 7.48 7.87 25.36
C GLU A 467 6.83 8.62 24.20
N PHE A 468 5.61 8.26 23.78
CA PHE A 468 4.85 9.05 22.80
C PHE A 468 4.60 10.48 23.27
N ILE A 469 4.30 10.64 24.56
CA ILE A 469 4.07 11.97 25.13
C ILE A 469 5.38 12.76 25.13
N HIS A 470 6.51 12.14 25.48
CA HIS A 470 7.83 12.77 25.33
C HIS A 470 8.10 13.18 23.89
N ALA A 471 7.84 12.31 22.91
CA ALA A 471 8.04 12.62 21.49
C ALA A 471 7.21 13.83 21.04
N TYR A 472 5.96 13.93 21.50
CA TYR A 472 5.12 15.07 21.17
C TYR A 472 5.64 16.36 21.80
N LEU A 473 6.00 16.32 23.08
CA LEU A 473 6.58 17.47 23.78
C LEU A 473 7.83 17.97 23.05
N PHE A 474 8.71 17.06 22.61
CA PHE A 474 9.89 17.39 21.80
C PHE A 474 9.58 17.92 20.40
N THR A 475 8.35 17.78 19.91
CA THR A 475 8.02 18.36 18.61
C THR A 475 7.31 19.69 18.71
N VAL A 476 6.56 19.90 19.79
CA VAL A 476 6.05 21.21 20.15
C VAL A 476 7.19 22.17 20.55
N THR A 477 8.23 21.70 21.26
CA THR A 477 9.45 22.52 21.57
C THR A 477 10.09 23.11 20.33
N ASN A 478 10.16 22.34 19.25
CA ASN A 478 11.04 22.58 18.12
C ASN A 478 10.29 23.11 16.89
N ASN A 479 9.00 23.41 17.02
CA ASN A 479 8.24 23.95 15.92
C ASN A 479 8.50 25.47 15.75
N PRO A 480 9.05 25.91 14.61
CA PRO A 480 9.37 27.31 14.39
C PRO A 480 8.16 28.25 14.38
N ILE A 481 6.94 27.74 14.14
CA ILE A 481 5.68 28.51 14.20
C ILE A 481 5.40 28.96 15.64
N ILE A 482 5.81 28.17 16.63
CA ILE A 482 5.66 28.49 18.05
C ILE A 482 6.81 29.41 18.52
N GLY A 483 7.79 29.68 17.64
CA GLY A 483 8.98 30.47 17.89
C GLY A 483 10.12 29.63 18.50
N PRO A 484 11.36 30.17 18.56
CA PRO A 484 12.53 29.49 19.14
C PRO A 484 12.47 29.35 20.69
N THR A 485 11.29 29.51 21.28
CA THR A 485 11.09 29.23 22.69
C THR A 485 10.99 27.73 22.88
N ASP A 486 12.05 27.14 23.45
CA ASP A 486 12.04 25.83 24.11
C ASP A 486 10.69 25.58 24.83
N ILE A 487 10.14 24.36 24.79
CA ILE A 487 8.92 24.01 25.54
C ILE A 487 9.08 24.34 27.00
N VAL A 488 10.28 24.25 27.58
CA VAL A 488 10.51 24.71 28.94
C VAL A 488 10.16 26.19 29.03
N SER A 489 10.49 27.03 28.05
CA SER A 489 10.05 28.43 28.02
C SER A 489 8.55 28.61 27.76
N LEU A 490 7.92 27.85 26.86
CA LEU A 490 6.45 27.93 26.61
C LEU A 490 5.62 27.38 27.76
N PHE A 491 6.07 26.27 28.33
CA PHE A 491 5.49 25.57 29.46
C PHE A 491 5.78 26.33 30.74
N ASN A 492 6.96 26.93 30.95
CA ASN A 492 7.19 27.95 31.99
C ASN A 492 6.39 29.24 31.70
N LYS A 493 6.07 29.58 30.46
CA LYS A 493 5.23 30.76 30.19
C LYS A 493 3.77 30.50 30.51
N LYS A 494 3.27 29.30 30.20
CA LYS A 494 1.88 28.86 30.43
C LYS A 494 1.66 28.36 31.86
N TYR A 495 2.69 27.76 32.45
CA TYR A 495 2.77 27.13 33.77
C TYR A 495 4.11 27.53 34.45
N PRO A 496 4.27 28.80 34.87
CA PRO A 496 5.53 29.38 35.37
C PRO A 496 6.15 28.75 36.60
N ASN A 497 5.44 27.92 37.35
CA ASN A 497 6.02 27.19 38.45
C ASN A 497 5.91 25.68 38.24
N ALA A 498 6.87 24.94 38.82
CA ALA A 498 6.93 23.49 38.74
C ALA A 498 5.64 22.80 39.21
N ASN A 499 4.89 23.41 40.14
CA ASN A 499 3.63 22.83 40.61
C ASN A 499 2.55 22.88 39.52
N GLU A 500 2.40 23.98 38.78
CA GLU A 500 1.47 24.08 37.66
C GLU A 500 1.80 23.11 36.53
N GLN A 501 3.09 22.92 36.25
CA GLN A 501 3.58 21.97 35.26
C GLN A 501 3.22 20.54 35.63
N HIS A 502 3.54 20.14 36.86
CA HIS A 502 3.16 18.82 37.33
C HIS A 502 1.64 18.66 37.43
N ASN A 503 0.91 19.69 37.85
CA ASN A 503 -0.56 19.68 37.87
C ASN A 503 -1.13 19.48 36.47
N PHE A 504 -0.54 20.08 35.43
CA PHE A 504 -0.93 19.80 34.05
C PHE A 504 -0.74 18.31 33.71
N MET A 505 0.42 17.73 34.04
CA MET A 505 0.70 16.31 33.79
C MET A 505 -0.31 15.42 34.53
N THR A 506 -0.54 15.68 35.82
CA THR A 506 -1.49 14.91 36.64
C THR A 506 -2.94 15.10 36.19
N ASN A 507 -3.34 16.29 35.74
CA ASN A 507 -4.73 16.59 35.39
C ASN A 507 -5.09 16.21 33.96
N ASN A 508 -4.11 16.09 33.05
CA ASN A 508 -4.37 15.82 31.62
C ASN A 508 -3.76 14.51 31.15
N MET A 509 -2.52 14.19 31.54
CA MET A 509 -1.86 12.96 31.07
C MET A 509 -2.39 11.74 31.78
N VAL A 510 -2.46 11.78 33.11
CA VAL A 510 -2.90 10.62 33.90
C VAL A 510 -4.31 10.18 33.49
N PRO A 511 -5.33 11.07 33.37
CA PRO A 511 -6.66 10.65 32.91
C PRO A 511 -6.67 10.10 31.47
N THR A 512 -5.86 10.67 30.58
CA THR A 512 -5.76 10.18 29.19
C THR A 512 -5.12 8.80 29.14
N MET A 513 -4.02 8.58 29.85
CA MET A 513 -3.37 7.27 29.98
C MET A 513 -4.30 6.26 30.63
N GLN A 514 -5.00 6.63 31.71
CA GLN A 514 -6.01 5.77 32.34
C GLN A 514 -7.07 5.32 31.34
N THR A 515 -7.59 6.26 30.54
CA THR A 515 -8.60 5.96 29.52
C THR A 515 -8.05 4.98 28.49
N ILE A 516 -6.86 5.23 27.95
CA ILE A 516 -6.23 4.33 26.97
C ILE A 516 -6.02 2.92 27.56
N LEU A 517 -5.45 2.84 28.76
CA LEU A 517 -5.18 1.56 29.43
C LEU A 517 -6.47 0.79 29.75
N SER A 518 -7.55 1.49 30.11
CA SER A 518 -8.86 0.87 30.33
C SER A 518 -9.46 0.27 29.05
N GLN A 519 -9.33 0.98 27.93
CA GLN A 519 -9.85 0.54 26.63
C GLN A 519 -9.14 -0.70 26.10
N ILE A 520 -7.86 -0.87 26.43
CA ILE A 520 -7.07 -2.02 25.95
C ILE A 520 -6.97 -3.15 26.98
N ARG A 521 -7.48 -2.99 28.21
CA ARG A 521 -7.31 -3.96 29.31
C ARG A 521 -7.59 -5.39 28.84
N ASP A 522 -8.74 -5.58 28.19
CA ASP A 522 -9.21 -6.92 27.86
C ASP A 522 -8.43 -7.57 26.71
N LEU A 523 -7.77 -6.75 25.88
CA LEU A 523 -6.91 -7.20 24.79
C LEU A 523 -5.49 -7.53 25.27
N ILE A 524 -5.04 -6.87 26.34
CA ILE A 524 -3.65 -6.97 26.83
C ILE A 524 -3.47 -7.84 28.08
N THR A 525 -4.58 -8.33 28.66
CA THR A 525 -4.58 -9.20 29.85
C THR A 525 -5.49 -10.42 29.65
N THR A 526 -5.21 -11.51 30.36
CA THR A 526 -6.08 -12.69 30.34
C THR A 526 -7.21 -12.65 31.37
N PRO A 527 -8.40 -13.21 31.09
CA PRO A 527 -9.50 -13.30 32.07
C PRO A 527 -9.10 -13.99 33.39
N SER A 528 -8.30 -15.05 33.32
CA SER A 528 -7.84 -15.79 34.51
C SER A 528 -6.99 -14.92 35.44
N ASN A 529 -6.06 -14.15 34.88
CA ASN A 529 -5.20 -13.26 35.66
C ASN A 529 -5.98 -12.07 36.23
N ARG A 530 -6.97 -11.54 35.49
CA ARG A 530 -7.88 -10.51 36.02
C ARG A 530 -8.64 -10.98 37.25
N VAL A 531 -9.21 -12.19 37.22
CA VAL A 531 -9.94 -12.75 38.37
C VAL A 531 -9.04 -12.87 39.62
N LYS A 532 -7.77 -13.27 39.44
CA LYS A 532 -6.82 -13.32 40.56
C LYS A 532 -6.51 -11.93 41.12
N LEU A 533 -6.28 -10.96 40.23
CA LEU A 533 -5.98 -9.58 40.63
C LEU A 533 -7.16 -8.93 41.36
N GLU A 534 -8.38 -9.14 40.86
CA GLU A 534 -9.63 -8.61 41.45
C GLU A 534 -9.94 -9.21 42.83
N ALA A 535 -9.32 -10.35 43.20
CA ALA A 535 -9.44 -10.95 44.52
C ALA A 535 -8.55 -10.27 45.58
N TYR A 536 -7.64 -9.36 45.20
CA TYR A 536 -6.81 -8.63 46.15
C TYR A 536 -7.66 -7.66 46.99
N THR A 537 -7.32 -7.56 48.28
CA THR A 537 -7.80 -6.51 49.18
C THR A 537 -6.72 -5.45 49.34
N MET A 538 -7.08 -4.19 49.13
CA MET A 538 -6.22 -3.03 49.27
C MET A 538 -6.45 -2.36 50.62
N HIS A 539 -5.41 -1.73 51.16
CA HIS A 539 -5.45 -1.07 52.46
C HIS A 539 -5.13 0.42 52.33
N PRO A 540 -6.15 1.28 52.13
CA PRO A 540 -5.94 2.72 51.93
C PRO A 540 -5.35 3.45 53.12
N THR A 541 -5.63 2.98 54.35
CA THR A 541 -5.06 3.54 55.58
C THR A 541 -4.51 2.43 56.47
N ALA A 542 -3.37 2.67 57.13
CA ALA A 542 -2.75 1.71 58.03
C ALA A 542 -3.25 1.84 59.48
N ASN A 543 -3.68 3.04 59.91
CA ASN A 543 -4.18 3.26 61.28
C ASN A 543 -5.25 4.37 61.34
N PRO A 544 -6.55 4.04 61.50
CA PRO A 544 -7.09 2.68 61.57
C PRO A 544 -6.88 1.93 60.24
N LEU A 545 -6.71 0.61 60.29
CA LEU A 545 -6.63 -0.21 59.09
C LEU A 545 -7.98 -0.17 58.37
N THR A 546 -8.00 0.33 57.14
CA THR A 546 -9.17 0.23 56.24
C THR A 546 -8.88 -0.77 55.13
N SER A 547 -9.94 -1.32 54.55
CA SER A 547 -9.85 -2.31 53.47
C SER A 547 -10.84 -1.98 52.37
N GLU A 548 -10.40 -2.03 51.13
CA GLU A 548 -11.23 -1.90 49.94
C GLU A 548 -10.91 -3.03 48.94
N PRO A 549 -11.88 -3.51 48.15
CA PRO A 549 -11.57 -4.41 47.03
C PRO A 549 -10.66 -3.74 46.01
N PHE A 550 -9.89 -4.53 45.25
CA PHE A 550 -9.12 -4.03 44.11
C PHE A 550 -10.03 -3.24 43.15
N ASN A 551 -9.57 -2.05 42.75
CA ASN A 551 -10.26 -1.21 41.78
C ASN A 551 -9.37 -0.93 40.55
N TRP A 552 -9.89 -1.25 39.36
CA TRP A 552 -9.16 -1.06 38.10
C TRP A 552 -8.84 0.40 37.81
N ASP A 553 -9.73 1.34 38.11
CA ASP A 553 -9.50 2.77 37.86
C ASP A 553 -8.34 3.30 38.71
N ASN A 554 -8.25 2.87 39.96
CA ASN A 554 -7.11 3.12 40.85
C ASN A 554 -5.84 2.49 40.32
N TYR A 555 -5.90 1.24 39.84
CA TYR A 555 -4.73 0.60 39.22
C TYR A 555 -4.22 1.38 38.01
N TYR A 556 -5.11 1.77 37.09
CA TYR A 556 -4.75 2.59 35.92
C TYR A 556 -4.17 3.94 36.32
N LYS A 557 -4.71 4.55 37.39
CA LYS A 557 -4.18 5.80 37.93
C LYS A 557 -2.75 5.61 38.41
N TYR A 558 -2.52 4.61 39.26
CA TYR A 558 -1.24 4.38 39.89
C TYR A 558 -0.18 3.91 38.89
N ILE A 559 -0.51 3.03 37.95
CA ILE A 559 0.45 2.64 36.89
C ILE A 559 0.80 3.83 35.99
N SER A 560 -0.12 4.76 35.73
CA SER A 560 0.17 5.98 34.96
C SER A 560 1.06 6.98 35.73
N LEU A 561 1.10 6.88 37.06
CA LEU A 561 2.02 7.64 37.91
C LEU A 561 3.40 6.96 38.05
N ALA A 562 3.53 5.69 37.68
CA ALA A 562 4.78 4.95 37.75
C ALA A 562 5.79 5.48 36.72
N GLY A 563 6.91 6.01 37.20
CA GLY A 563 7.91 6.79 36.47
C GLY A 563 8.07 8.20 37.03
N LEU A 564 7.08 8.71 37.77
CA LEU A 564 7.08 10.06 38.34
C LEU A 564 7.64 10.13 39.77
N GLN A 565 8.11 9.03 40.36
CA GLN A 565 8.50 8.97 41.78
C GLN A 565 9.63 9.94 42.14
N GLY A 566 10.49 10.30 41.19
CA GLY A 566 11.55 11.29 41.40
C GLY A 566 11.09 12.75 41.29
N THR A 567 9.81 13.00 40.96
CA THR A 567 9.28 14.36 40.80
C THR A 567 8.75 14.92 42.12
N ASN A 568 8.87 16.24 42.31
CA ASN A 568 8.36 16.92 43.50
C ASN A 568 6.83 16.73 43.69
N SER A 569 6.06 16.67 42.60
CA SER A 569 4.61 16.45 42.71
C SER A 569 4.28 15.06 43.24
N PHE A 570 5.00 14.03 42.79
CA PHE A 570 4.79 12.70 43.32
C PHE A 570 5.15 12.63 44.80
N THR A 571 6.32 13.15 45.20
CA THR A 571 6.74 13.11 46.61
C THR A 571 5.84 13.93 47.53
N GLN A 572 5.23 15.02 47.06
CA GLN A 572 4.22 15.77 47.82
C GLN A 572 2.88 15.04 47.95
N ASN A 573 2.40 14.39 46.88
CA ASN A 573 1.11 13.71 46.87
C ASN A 573 1.16 12.30 47.48
N PHE A 574 2.34 11.68 47.45
CA PHE A 574 2.67 10.35 47.96
C PHE A 574 3.94 10.41 48.83
N PRO A 575 3.93 11.11 49.99
CA PRO A 575 5.10 11.18 50.85
C PRO A 575 5.56 9.79 51.29
N ASP A 576 6.87 9.60 51.41
CA ASP A 576 7.44 8.35 51.91
C ASP A 576 6.85 8.01 53.29
N GLY A 577 6.44 6.75 53.45
CA GLY A 577 5.77 6.27 54.67
C GLY A 577 4.29 6.64 54.79
N SER A 578 3.72 7.42 53.87
CA SER A 578 2.28 7.75 53.89
C SER A 578 1.40 6.58 53.47
N ASP A 579 0.17 6.58 53.97
CA ASP A 579 -0.92 5.70 53.56
C ASP A 579 -1.12 5.70 52.03
N ARG A 580 -1.06 6.88 51.39
CA ARG A 580 -1.18 7.01 49.93
C ARG A 580 -0.04 6.33 49.18
N TYR A 581 1.20 6.49 49.64
CA TYR A 581 2.35 5.83 49.02
C TYR A 581 2.31 4.31 49.23
N SER A 582 1.85 3.87 50.41
CA SER A 582 1.58 2.44 50.66
C SER A 582 0.55 1.89 49.69
N LEU A 583 -0.59 2.55 49.53
CA LEU A 583 -1.66 2.15 48.61
C LEU A 583 -1.16 2.08 47.16
N TYR A 584 -0.43 3.11 46.70
CA TYR A 584 0.24 3.10 45.39
C TYR A 584 1.08 1.83 45.19
N LYS A 585 1.96 1.50 46.15
CA LYS A 585 2.80 0.29 46.07
C LYS A 585 1.99 -1.00 46.07
N GLN A 586 0.90 -1.06 46.84
CA GLN A 586 0.01 -2.24 46.87
C GLN A 586 -0.57 -2.52 45.48
N TYR A 587 -1.11 -1.51 44.80
CA TYR A 587 -1.65 -1.65 43.44
C TYR A 587 -0.59 -2.06 42.41
N ILE A 588 0.58 -1.42 42.44
CA ILE A 588 1.68 -1.78 41.52
C ILE A 588 2.15 -3.22 41.75
N ASN A 589 2.35 -3.61 43.00
CA ASN A 589 2.80 -4.96 43.33
C ASN A 589 1.76 -6.03 42.96
N ALA A 590 0.48 -5.78 43.22
CA ALA A 590 -0.59 -6.72 42.84
C ALA A 590 -0.63 -6.95 41.33
N GLY A 591 -0.58 -5.88 40.52
CA GLY A 591 -0.52 -6.00 39.07
C GLY A 591 0.71 -6.78 38.59
N ASN A 592 1.88 -6.53 39.19
CA ASN A 592 3.13 -7.21 38.84
C ASN A 592 3.15 -8.70 39.16
N ASN A 593 2.43 -9.11 40.20
CA ASN A 593 2.35 -10.50 40.63
C ASN A 593 1.39 -11.32 39.77
N GLU A 594 0.28 -10.73 39.34
CA GLU A 594 -0.81 -11.49 38.71
C GLU A 594 -0.91 -11.33 37.19
N LEU A 595 -0.51 -10.20 36.62
CA LEU A 595 -0.69 -9.93 35.18
C LEU A 595 0.45 -10.48 34.32
N ASP A 596 0.18 -10.59 33.01
CA ASP A 596 1.05 -11.25 32.04
C ASP A 596 2.39 -10.52 31.85
N ARG A 597 3.47 -11.05 32.45
CA ARG A 597 4.87 -10.62 32.30
C ARG A 597 5.55 -11.13 31.05
#